data_AF-A0A1H1TV82-F1
#
_entry.id   AF-A0A1H1TV82-F1
#
_cell.length_a   1.000
_cell.length_b   1.000
_cell.length_c   1.000
_cell.angle_alpha   90.00
_cell.angle_beta   90.00
_cell.angle_gamma   90.00
#
_symmetry.space_group_name_H-M   'P 1'
#
loop_
_entity.id
_entity.type
_entity.pdbx_description
1 polymer ?
#
loop_
_entity_poly.entity_id
_entity_poly.type
_entity_poly.pdbx_seq_one_letter_code
_entity_poly.pdbx_strand_id
1 'polypeptide(L)'
;MAETGDWSRHSRYSDPGRFASLLDAVPTDIPGLSAVARNVIVHYRASGHELPAATRKDVNSRWLAAMLETDQKRHGKPLTEFREPTERVQGCCRDHTLFCVGVLRQHGIPARSLVGFSDYSGQGYSNDHVIVEAYDARLERWVRFDPEIPEPMDGLPTPHDVPAGADAPFRTAAEVWKGCRTGSLNPNQFGTGPGSELGGMWFIHNYVLLQLAHRYGDELLLWDWWGAMSLPGGPDDATLELLDDLADQLISVGSTGPPADSNSPDVLLRERYRGDKRLHPGRSVTQYSPYGDAPITANLVEPEQAG
;
A
#
# COMPACT_ATOMS: atom_id res chain seq x y z
N MET A 1 -11.57 3.09 22.94
CA MET A 1 -11.49 1.74 22.34
C MET A 1 -12.06 1.84 20.95
N ALA A 2 -11.25 1.75 19.90
CA ALA A 2 -11.73 1.87 18.52
C ALA A 2 -12.45 0.57 18.12
N GLU A 3 -13.68 0.68 17.62
CA GLU A 3 -14.47 -0.46 17.16
C GLU A 3 -13.78 -1.17 16.00
N THR A 4 -13.68 -2.48 16.14
CA THR A 4 -12.88 -3.41 15.36
C THR A 4 -13.60 -3.80 14.08
N GLY A 5 -13.21 -3.21 12.95
CA GLY A 5 -13.73 -3.56 11.62
C GLY A 5 -14.11 -2.37 10.74
N ASP A 6 -14.05 -1.16 11.30
CA ASP A 6 -14.42 0.06 10.59
C ASP A 6 -13.29 0.58 9.71
N TRP A 7 -13.31 0.23 8.43
CA TRP A 7 -12.34 0.68 7.43
C TRP A 7 -12.50 2.15 7.03
N SER A 8 -13.51 2.86 7.58
CA SER A 8 -13.70 4.30 7.36
C SER A 8 -12.89 5.16 8.34
N ARG A 9 -12.37 4.60 9.43
CA ARG A 9 -11.54 5.35 10.39
C ARG A 9 -10.10 5.46 9.93
N HIS A 10 -9.51 6.63 10.14
CA HIS A 10 -8.07 6.83 9.96
C HIS A 10 -7.24 5.89 10.83
N SER A 11 -6.24 5.28 10.20
CA SER A 11 -5.08 4.70 10.87
C SER A 11 -4.09 5.82 11.23
N ARG A 12 -3.06 5.49 12.03
CA ARG A 12 -1.95 6.43 12.30
C ARG A 12 -1.24 6.93 11.03
N TYR A 13 -1.25 6.16 9.94
CA TYR A 13 -0.59 6.55 8.69
C TYR A 13 -1.48 7.41 7.81
N SER A 14 -2.80 7.19 7.86
CA SER A 14 -3.77 7.89 7.03
C SER A 14 -4.38 9.11 7.72
N ASP A 15 -4.14 9.31 9.02
CA ASP A 15 -4.57 10.50 9.75
C ASP A 15 -3.88 11.76 9.16
N PRO A 16 -4.64 12.74 8.65
CA PRO A 16 -4.09 13.97 8.09
C PRO A 16 -3.63 14.97 9.19
N GLY A 17 -3.95 14.71 10.46
CA GLY A 17 -3.68 15.60 11.58
C GLY A 17 -4.26 16.99 11.34
N ARG A 18 -3.43 18.03 11.52
CA ARG A 18 -3.84 19.43 11.31
C ARG A 18 -4.24 19.78 9.87
N PHE A 19 -3.99 18.88 8.91
CA PHE A 19 -4.30 19.09 7.49
C PHE A 19 -5.65 18.52 7.06
N ALA A 20 -6.49 18.04 7.99
CA ALA A 20 -7.79 17.43 7.70
C ALA A 20 -8.66 18.27 6.72
N SER A 21 -8.69 19.59 6.90
CA SER A 21 -9.48 20.49 6.05
C SER A 21 -9.04 20.52 4.57
N LEU A 22 -7.82 20.09 4.25
CA LEU A 22 -7.37 19.96 2.87
C LEU A 22 -8.05 18.80 2.14
N LEU A 23 -8.43 17.75 2.89
CA LEU A 23 -9.05 16.54 2.35
C LEU A 23 -10.57 16.73 2.14
N ASP A 24 -11.20 17.59 2.94
CA ASP A 24 -12.64 17.90 2.83
C ASP A 24 -13.01 18.43 1.44
N ALA A 25 -12.09 19.13 0.77
CA ALA A 25 -12.29 19.71 -0.55
C ALA A 25 -11.93 18.77 -1.72
N VAL A 26 -11.39 17.57 -1.43
CA VAL A 26 -11.00 16.60 -2.46
C VAL A 26 -12.22 15.79 -2.89
N PRO A 27 -12.47 15.61 -4.21
CA PRO A 27 -13.54 14.76 -4.70
C PRO A 27 -13.36 13.30 -4.27
N THR A 28 -14.47 12.61 -4.02
CA THR A 28 -14.49 11.20 -3.62
C THR A 28 -14.86 10.24 -4.75
N ASP A 29 -15.19 10.74 -5.95
CA ASP A 29 -15.30 9.88 -7.13
C ASP A 29 -13.91 9.40 -7.56
N ILE A 30 -13.79 8.12 -7.94
CA ILE A 30 -12.51 7.47 -8.21
C ILE A 30 -11.65 8.25 -9.24
N PRO A 31 -12.19 8.73 -10.39
CA PRO A 31 -11.39 9.50 -11.34
C PRO A 31 -10.85 10.81 -10.74
N GLY A 32 -11.71 11.61 -10.10
CA GLY A 32 -11.34 12.88 -9.49
C GLY A 32 -10.34 12.71 -8.34
N LEU A 33 -10.59 11.75 -7.46
CA LEU A 33 -9.70 11.41 -6.34
C LEU A 33 -8.30 11.01 -6.84
N SER A 34 -8.26 10.12 -7.84
CA SER A 34 -7.00 9.64 -8.41
C SER A 34 -6.24 10.75 -9.12
N ALA A 35 -6.95 11.68 -9.78
CA ALA A 35 -6.34 12.86 -10.38
C ALA A 35 -5.67 13.77 -9.33
N VAL A 36 -6.30 13.97 -8.17
CA VAL A 36 -5.69 14.75 -7.08
C VAL A 36 -4.47 14.01 -6.50
N ALA A 37 -4.54 12.69 -6.31
CA ALA A 37 -3.40 11.90 -5.85
C ALA A 37 -2.18 12.09 -6.77
N ARG A 38 -2.36 11.94 -8.08
CA ARG A 38 -1.31 12.17 -9.10
C ARG A 38 -0.85 13.63 -9.19
N ASN A 39 -1.69 14.57 -8.78
CA ASN A 39 -1.33 15.98 -8.73
C ASN A 39 -0.46 16.31 -7.50
N VAL A 40 -0.67 15.65 -6.37
CA VAL A 40 0.10 15.89 -5.13
C VAL A 40 1.40 15.08 -5.12
N ILE A 41 1.38 13.86 -5.63
CA ILE A 41 2.47 12.87 -5.54
C ILE A 41 3.03 12.60 -6.94
N VAL A 42 4.34 12.37 -7.02
CA VAL A 42 5.01 11.92 -8.25
C VAL A 42 5.76 10.61 -7.98
N HIS A 43 5.53 9.59 -8.82
CA HIS A 43 6.21 8.30 -8.64
C HIS A 43 7.72 8.46 -8.91
N TYR A 44 8.55 8.15 -7.92
CA TYR A 44 9.99 8.43 -7.96
C TYR A 44 10.76 7.68 -9.06
N ARG A 45 10.31 6.46 -9.42
CA ARG A 45 10.85 5.65 -10.55
C ARG A 45 10.05 5.70 -11.86
N ALA A 46 8.73 5.83 -11.81
CA ALA A 46 7.84 5.53 -12.93
C ALA A 46 7.13 6.77 -13.51
N SER A 47 7.48 7.98 -13.04
CA SER A 47 6.83 9.21 -13.50
C SER A 47 7.20 9.65 -14.92
N GLY A 48 8.28 9.11 -15.49
CA GLY A 48 8.82 9.59 -16.78
C GLY A 48 9.53 10.94 -16.72
N HIS A 49 9.76 11.49 -15.52
CA HIS A 49 10.45 12.77 -15.30
C HIS A 49 11.79 12.58 -14.59
N GLU A 50 12.76 13.45 -14.88
CA GLU A 50 13.96 13.58 -14.06
C GLU A 50 13.63 14.40 -12.81
N LEU A 51 13.60 13.72 -11.66
CA LEU A 51 13.21 14.34 -10.38
C LEU A 51 14.42 14.91 -9.63
N PRO A 52 14.27 16.06 -8.93
CA PRO A 52 15.38 16.68 -8.21
C PRO A 52 15.95 15.79 -7.11
N ALA A 53 17.28 15.68 -7.03
CA ALA A 53 17.95 14.95 -5.96
C ALA A 53 17.64 15.53 -4.56
N ALA A 54 17.41 16.85 -4.48
CA ALA A 54 17.14 17.57 -3.23
C ALA A 54 15.84 17.13 -2.52
N THR A 55 14.89 16.55 -3.27
CA THR A 55 13.59 16.10 -2.74
C THR A 55 13.49 14.56 -2.65
N ARG A 56 14.58 13.82 -2.90
CA ARG A 56 14.60 12.35 -2.76
C ARG A 56 14.18 11.84 -1.39
N LYS A 57 14.46 12.60 -0.34
CA LYS A 57 14.08 12.24 1.04
C LYS A 57 12.57 12.13 1.25
N ASP A 58 11.76 12.74 0.36
CA ASP A 58 10.30 12.71 0.44
C ASP A 58 9.76 11.29 0.39
N VAL A 59 10.42 10.38 -0.33
CA VAL A 59 9.97 8.98 -0.47
C VAL A 59 9.82 8.29 0.88
N ASN A 60 10.60 8.73 1.89
CA ASN A 60 10.54 8.20 3.25
C ASN A 60 9.42 8.85 4.12
N SER A 61 8.53 9.65 3.52
CA SER A 61 7.38 10.25 4.21
C SER A 61 6.34 9.18 4.50
N ARG A 62 6.38 8.64 5.71
CA ARG A 62 5.53 7.51 6.12
C ARG A 62 4.07 7.87 6.35
N TRP A 63 3.82 9.07 6.89
CA TRP A 63 2.51 9.52 7.34
C TRP A 63 1.90 10.47 6.31
N LEU A 64 0.58 10.37 6.10
CA LEU A 64 -0.15 11.27 5.22
C LEU A 64 0.02 12.72 5.66
N ALA A 65 -0.05 13.00 6.96
CA ALA A 65 0.23 14.33 7.50
C ALA A 65 1.62 14.87 7.12
N ALA A 66 2.64 14.02 7.03
CA ALA A 66 3.99 14.44 6.62
C ALA A 66 4.09 14.71 5.11
N MET A 67 3.40 13.93 4.29
CA MET A 67 3.27 14.19 2.85
C MET A 67 2.56 15.52 2.61
N LEU A 68 1.42 15.75 3.29
CA LEU A 68 0.66 17.00 3.22
C LEU A 68 1.46 18.20 3.74
N GLU A 69 2.22 18.03 4.83
CA GLU A 69 3.10 19.09 5.31
C GLU A 69 4.16 19.46 4.26
N THR A 70 4.78 18.45 3.65
CA THR A 70 5.81 18.65 2.62
C THR A 70 5.23 19.36 1.40
N ASP A 71 4.04 18.94 0.95
CA ASP A 71 3.29 19.57 -0.13
C ASP A 71 2.97 21.04 0.18
N GLN A 72 2.37 21.31 1.34
CA GLN A 72 1.91 22.64 1.71
C GLN A 72 3.07 23.61 1.96
N LYS A 73 4.23 23.13 2.44
CA LYS A 73 5.45 23.94 2.56
C LYS A 73 5.97 24.41 1.18
N ARG A 74 5.74 23.66 0.12
CA ARG A 74 6.16 24.02 -1.25
C ARG A 74 5.15 24.90 -1.95
N HIS A 75 3.87 24.56 -1.82
CA HIS A 75 2.83 25.07 -2.71
C HIS A 75 1.83 26.00 -2.03
N GLY A 76 1.53 25.78 -0.74
CA GLY A 76 0.62 26.63 0.05
C GLY A 76 -0.79 26.81 -0.54
N LYS A 77 -1.26 25.86 -1.35
CA LYS A 77 -2.50 25.97 -2.14
C LYS A 77 -3.34 24.69 -2.06
N PRO A 78 -4.65 24.76 -2.39
CA PRO A 78 -5.54 23.60 -2.41
C PRO A 78 -4.95 22.40 -3.16
N LEU A 79 -5.27 21.18 -2.71
CA LEU A 79 -4.73 19.95 -3.30
C LEU A 79 -5.20 19.72 -4.75
N THR A 80 -6.34 20.30 -5.12
CA THR A 80 -6.92 20.26 -6.47
C THR A 80 -6.23 21.20 -7.46
N GLU A 81 -5.43 22.17 -6.99
CA GLU A 81 -4.72 23.09 -7.89
C GLU A 81 -3.45 22.44 -8.44
N PHE A 82 -3.21 22.63 -9.75
CA PHE A 82 -2.11 21.98 -10.47
C PHE A 82 -0.73 22.18 -9.83
N ARG A 83 0.07 21.12 -9.74
CA ARG A 83 1.49 21.14 -9.34
C ARG A 83 2.34 20.60 -10.47
N GLU A 84 3.45 21.29 -10.76
CA GLU A 84 4.44 20.80 -11.74
C GLU A 84 5.01 19.44 -11.29
N PRO A 85 5.10 18.43 -12.18
CA PRO A 85 5.51 17.07 -11.80
C PRO A 85 6.80 16.97 -10.99
N THR A 86 7.81 17.78 -11.32
CA THR A 86 9.12 17.77 -10.66
C THR A 86 9.13 18.50 -9.31
N GLU A 87 8.05 19.19 -8.95
CA GLU A 87 7.87 19.91 -7.68
C GLU A 87 6.92 19.20 -6.71
N ARG A 88 6.26 18.11 -7.16
CA ARG A 88 5.39 17.26 -6.35
C ARG A 88 6.17 16.53 -5.26
N VAL A 89 5.46 15.99 -4.27
CA VAL A 89 6.07 15.12 -3.25
C VAL A 89 6.51 13.83 -3.93
N GLN A 90 7.80 13.48 -3.84
CA GLN A 90 8.25 12.21 -4.40
C GLN A 90 7.74 11.06 -3.53
N GLY A 91 7.09 10.08 -4.15
CA GLY A 91 6.55 8.89 -3.50
C GLY A 91 6.45 7.73 -4.49
N CYS A 92 5.69 6.69 -4.18
CA CYS A 92 5.39 5.57 -5.07
C CYS A 92 3.89 5.18 -5.06
N CYS A 93 3.55 4.03 -5.65
CA CYS A 93 2.19 3.47 -5.66
C CYS A 93 1.54 3.42 -4.27
N ARG A 94 2.33 3.11 -3.23
CA ARG A 94 1.89 3.09 -1.84
C ARG A 94 1.43 4.45 -1.34
N ASP A 95 2.10 5.53 -1.75
CA ASP A 95 1.81 6.89 -1.26
C ASP A 95 0.58 7.46 -1.96
N HIS A 96 0.43 7.22 -3.28
CA HIS A 96 -0.81 7.51 -4.00
C HIS A 96 -1.99 6.76 -3.38
N THR A 97 -1.81 5.47 -3.06
CA THR A 97 -2.84 4.68 -2.38
C THR A 97 -3.17 5.23 -1.00
N LEU A 98 -2.16 5.57 -0.17
CA LEU A 98 -2.39 6.12 1.17
C LEU A 98 -3.16 7.44 1.11
N PHE A 99 -2.81 8.31 0.16
CA PHE A 99 -3.52 9.56 -0.06
C PHE A 99 -5.01 9.31 -0.33
N CYS A 100 -5.31 8.44 -1.29
CA CYS A 100 -6.69 8.08 -1.63
C CYS A 100 -7.44 7.46 -0.44
N VAL A 101 -6.82 6.52 0.27
CA VAL A 101 -7.39 5.90 1.47
C VAL A 101 -7.67 6.95 2.55
N GLY A 102 -6.76 7.91 2.76
CA GLY A 102 -6.93 9.00 3.71
C GLY A 102 -8.11 9.90 3.34
N VAL A 103 -8.23 10.32 2.08
CA VAL A 103 -9.38 11.12 1.63
C VAL A 103 -10.68 10.34 1.81
N LEU A 104 -10.76 9.08 1.36
CA LEU A 104 -11.97 8.28 1.50
C LEU A 104 -12.39 8.14 2.98
N ARG A 105 -11.44 7.87 3.88
CA ARG A 105 -11.68 7.79 5.33
C ARG A 105 -12.12 9.12 5.94
N GLN A 106 -11.56 10.25 5.49
CA GLN A 106 -11.99 11.59 5.90
C GLN A 106 -13.49 11.81 5.60
N HIS A 107 -13.95 11.28 4.46
CA HIS A 107 -15.35 11.35 4.03
C HIS A 107 -16.22 10.18 4.55
N GLY A 108 -15.70 9.37 5.49
CA GLY A 108 -16.43 8.24 6.08
C GLY A 108 -16.63 7.04 5.13
N ILE A 109 -15.91 6.99 4.01
CA ILE A 109 -15.97 5.89 3.04
C ILE A 109 -14.98 4.80 3.48
N PRO A 110 -15.44 3.55 3.70
CA PRO A 110 -14.55 2.45 4.04
C PRO A 110 -13.52 2.20 2.94
N ALA A 111 -12.23 2.28 3.28
CA ALA A 111 -11.14 2.11 2.33
C ALA A 111 -9.93 1.44 2.97
N ARG A 112 -9.19 0.65 2.19
CA ARG A 112 -7.94 0.00 2.59
C ARG A 112 -6.94 -0.07 1.45
N SER A 113 -5.67 -0.16 1.82
CA SER A 113 -4.56 -0.42 0.90
C SER A 113 -4.49 -1.91 0.59
N LEU A 114 -4.28 -2.25 -0.69
CA LEU A 114 -4.13 -3.62 -1.16
C LEU A 114 -2.74 -3.81 -1.77
N VAL A 115 -1.91 -4.63 -1.13
CA VAL A 115 -0.52 -4.90 -1.55
C VAL A 115 -0.48 -6.16 -2.42
N GLY A 116 0.29 -6.10 -3.50
CA GLY A 116 0.42 -7.21 -4.43
C GLY A 116 1.37 -6.90 -5.57
N PHE A 117 1.02 -7.42 -6.74
CA PHE A 117 1.82 -7.32 -7.95
C PHE A 117 0.93 -7.08 -9.16
N SER A 118 1.38 -6.22 -10.08
CA SER A 118 0.68 -5.85 -11.30
C SER A 118 1.47 -6.22 -12.56
N ASP A 119 0.83 -6.81 -13.56
CA ASP A 119 1.46 -7.17 -14.84
C ASP A 119 1.11 -6.22 -16.00
N TYR A 120 0.24 -5.23 -15.76
CA TYR A 120 -0.26 -4.32 -16.79
C TYR A 120 0.75 -3.30 -17.33
N SER A 121 1.98 -3.24 -16.79
CA SER A 121 3.06 -2.43 -17.38
C SER A 121 3.72 -3.08 -18.62
N GLY A 122 3.26 -4.27 -19.04
CA GLY A 122 3.47 -4.78 -20.40
C GLY A 122 4.80 -5.50 -20.68
N GLN A 123 5.45 -6.10 -19.68
CA GLN A 123 6.80 -6.70 -19.85
C GLN A 123 6.90 -8.19 -19.51
N GLY A 124 5.77 -8.92 -19.44
CA GLY A 124 5.78 -10.33 -19.01
C GLY A 124 6.36 -10.52 -17.59
N TYR A 125 6.32 -9.44 -16.80
CA TYR A 125 6.86 -9.32 -15.46
C TYR A 125 5.84 -8.57 -14.61
N SER A 126 5.60 -9.07 -13.40
CA SER A 126 4.66 -8.49 -12.45
C SER A 126 5.43 -7.63 -11.45
N ASN A 127 5.27 -6.31 -11.57
CA ASN A 127 5.91 -5.36 -10.67
C ASN A 127 5.21 -5.32 -9.32
N ASP A 128 5.97 -5.15 -8.26
CA ASP A 128 5.47 -4.89 -6.92
C ASP A 128 4.57 -3.65 -6.94
N HIS A 129 3.40 -3.73 -6.33
CA HIS A 129 2.42 -2.66 -6.48
C HIS A 129 1.45 -2.56 -5.30
N VAL A 130 0.86 -1.38 -5.15
CA VAL A 130 -0.14 -1.10 -4.13
C VAL A 130 -1.28 -0.32 -4.76
N ILE A 131 -2.51 -0.81 -4.60
CA ILE A 131 -3.73 -0.17 -5.09
C ILE A 131 -4.73 0.09 -3.96
N VAL A 132 -5.79 0.82 -4.26
CA VAL A 132 -6.88 1.11 -3.31
C VAL A 132 -7.98 0.06 -3.45
N GLU A 133 -8.53 -0.37 -2.32
CA GLU A 133 -9.80 -1.08 -2.26
C GLU A 133 -10.79 -0.29 -1.39
N ALA A 134 -11.89 0.15 -1.97
CA ALA A 134 -12.90 1.01 -1.35
C ALA A 134 -14.30 0.39 -1.43
N TYR A 135 -15.11 0.56 -0.40
CA TYR A 135 -16.47 0.04 -0.40
C TYR A 135 -17.40 1.00 -1.16
N ASP A 136 -17.94 0.54 -2.27
CA ASP A 136 -18.96 1.27 -3.02
C ASP A 136 -20.34 0.88 -2.50
N ALA A 137 -20.98 1.81 -1.77
CA ALA A 137 -22.30 1.59 -1.19
C ALA A 137 -23.42 1.45 -2.23
N ARG A 138 -23.23 1.95 -3.47
CA ARG A 138 -24.22 1.81 -4.55
C ARG A 138 -24.16 0.43 -5.19
N LEU A 139 -22.95 -0.14 -5.29
CA LEU A 139 -22.71 -1.48 -5.82
C LEU A 139 -22.73 -2.56 -4.73
N GLU A 140 -22.83 -2.15 -3.46
CA GLU A 140 -22.80 -2.99 -2.27
C GLU A 140 -21.58 -3.93 -2.21
N ARG A 141 -20.45 -3.51 -2.78
CA ARG A 141 -19.22 -4.29 -2.86
C ARG A 141 -17.96 -3.45 -2.74
N TRP A 142 -16.85 -4.12 -2.50
CA TRP A 142 -15.54 -3.53 -2.67
C TRP A 142 -15.23 -3.33 -4.17
N VAL A 143 -14.71 -2.15 -4.48
CA VAL A 143 -14.16 -1.75 -5.78
C VAL A 143 -12.68 -1.52 -5.60
N ARG A 144 -11.88 -2.00 -6.56
CA ARG A 144 -10.43 -1.83 -6.59
C ARG A 144 -10.08 -0.81 -7.65
N PHE A 145 -9.18 0.12 -7.36
CA PHE A 145 -8.69 1.05 -8.36
C PHE A 145 -7.23 1.40 -8.15
N ASP A 146 -6.52 1.64 -9.25
CA ASP A 146 -5.15 2.10 -9.24
C ASP A 146 -5.12 3.63 -9.41
N PRO A 147 -4.72 4.39 -8.37
CA PRO A 147 -4.67 5.83 -8.46
C PRO A 147 -3.59 6.36 -9.41
N GLU A 148 -2.62 5.54 -9.83
CA GLU A 148 -1.55 5.96 -10.73
C GLU A 148 -1.95 5.89 -12.21
N ILE A 149 -2.99 5.13 -12.54
CA ILE A 149 -3.43 4.90 -13.93
C ILE A 149 -4.62 5.83 -14.25
N PRO A 150 -4.44 6.90 -15.05
CA PRO A 150 -5.48 7.88 -15.29
C PRO A 150 -6.57 7.39 -16.24
N GLU A 151 -6.21 6.55 -17.21
CA GLU A 151 -7.07 6.15 -18.32
C GLU A 151 -6.88 4.65 -18.62
N PRO A 152 -7.89 4.00 -19.21
CA PRO A 152 -7.76 2.62 -19.69
C PRO A 152 -6.54 2.41 -20.60
N MET A 153 -5.89 1.25 -20.45
CA MET A 153 -4.77 0.80 -21.27
C MET A 153 -4.89 -0.69 -21.57
N ASP A 154 -4.13 -1.19 -22.55
CA ASP A 154 -4.24 -2.59 -23.03
C ASP A 154 -4.12 -3.62 -21.89
N GLY A 155 -3.19 -3.42 -20.95
CA GLY A 155 -3.02 -4.31 -19.79
C GLY A 155 -4.03 -4.10 -18.66
N LEU A 156 -4.70 -2.94 -18.63
CA LEU A 156 -5.66 -2.57 -17.60
C LEU A 156 -6.79 -1.71 -18.19
N PRO A 157 -7.83 -2.34 -18.78
CA PRO A 157 -8.92 -1.62 -19.43
C PRO A 157 -9.87 -0.94 -18.43
N THR A 158 -9.86 -1.35 -17.16
CA THR A 158 -10.73 -0.83 -16.10
C THR A 158 -9.92 -0.38 -14.87
N PRO A 159 -9.08 0.68 -14.98
CA PRO A 159 -8.22 1.10 -13.86
C PRO A 159 -9.00 1.58 -12.63
N HIS A 160 -10.28 1.93 -12.81
CA HIS A 160 -11.19 2.38 -11.76
C HIS A 160 -12.08 1.27 -11.18
N ASP A 161 -11.98 0.05 -11.70
CA ASP A 161 -12.64 -1.16 -11.19
C ASP A 161 -11.81 -2.38 -11.63
N VAL A 162 -10.64 -2.53 -11.01
CA VAL A 162 -9.65 -3.56 -11.32
C VAL A 162 -10.23 -4.92 -10.94
N PRO A 163 -10.31 -5.89 -11.87
CA PRO A 163 -10.90 -7.18 -11.57
C PRO A 163 -10.03 -7.96 -10.55
N ALA A 164 -10.68 -8.91 -9.89
CA ALA A 164 -10.04 -9.83 -8.95
C ALA A 164 -9.95 -11.25 -9.54
N GLY A 165 -9.09 -12.09 -8.96
CA GLY A 165 -9.01 -13.51 -9.28
C GLY A 165 -7.72 -13.92 -9.99
N ALA A 166 -7.65 -15.19 -10.39
CA ALA A 166 -6.43 -15.80 -10.88
C ALA A 166 -5.88 -15.17 -12.16
N ASP A 167 -6.74 -14.61 -13.02
CA ASP A 167 -6.35 -13.96 -14.28
C ASP A 167 -6.42 -12.43 -14.21
N ALA A 168 -6.57 -11.88 -13.00
CA ALA A 168 -6.58 -10.44 -12.81
C ALA A 168 -5.21 -9.82 -13.09
N PRO A 169 -5.17 -8.60 -13.65
CA PRO A 169 -3.94 -7.91 -13.99
C PRO A 169 -3.21 -7.37 -12.74
N PHE A 170 -3.90 -7.39 -11.60
CA PHE A 170 -3.33 -7.24 -10.26
C PHE A 170 -3.66 -8.48 -9.43
N ARG A 171 -2.65 -9.10 -8.83
CA ARG A 171 -2.80 -10.20 -7.86
C ARG A 171 -2.24 -9.77 -6.50
N THR A 172 -2.95 -10.10 -5.43
CA THR A 172 -2.46 -9.84 -4.08
C THR A 172 -1.20 -10.65 -3.78
N ALA A 173 -0.40 -10.19 -2.82
CA ALA A 173 0.84 -10.89 -2.46
C ALA A 173 0.58 -12.33 -2.00
N ALA A 174 -0.51 -12.56 -1.25
CA ALA A 174 -0.95 -13.88 -0.81
C ALA A 174 -1.33 -14.81 -1.97
N GLU A 175 -2.04 -14.30 -2.98
CA GLU A 175 -2.37 -15.08 -4.19
C GLU A 175 -1.10 -15.45 -4.98
N VAL A 176 -0.17 -14.51 -5.13
CA VAL A 176 1.12 -14.75 -5.79
C VAL A 176 1.95 -15.78 -5.01
N TRP A 177 2.03 -15.65 -3.68
CA TRP A 177 2.68 -16.63 -2.81
C TRP A 177 2.11 -18.01 -3.03
N LYS A 178 0.78 -18.17 -2.92
CA LYS A 178 0.10 -19.45 -3.10
C LYS A 178 0.40 -20.04 -4.48
N GLY A 179 0.33 -19.25 -5.54
CA GLY A 179 0.63 -19.70 -6.89
C GLY A 179 2.09 -20.14 -7.08
N CYS A 180 3.04 -19.44 -6.47
CA CYS A 180 4.44 -19.87 -6.50
C CYS A 180 4.66 -21.16 -5.72
N ARG A 181 4.01 -21.31 -4.56
CA ARG A 181 4.11 -22.52 -3.72
C ARG A 181 3.50 -23.76 -4.36
N THR A 182 2.45 -23.60 -5.17
CA THR A 182 1.84 -24.70 -5.95
C THR A 182 2.49 -24.94 -7.31
N GLY A 183 3.44 -24.09 -7.71
CA GLY A 183 4.13 -24.17 -9.00
C GLY A 183 3.32 -23.65 -10.19
N SER A 184 2.18 -22.98 -9.97
CA SER A 184 1.40 -22.35 -11.05
C SER A 184 1.97 -21.01 -11.49
N LEU A 185 2.79 -20.36 -10.66
CA LEU A 185 3.47 -19.10 -10.96
C LEU A 185 4.99 -19.24 -10.81
N ASN A 186 5.74 -18.62 -11.72
CA ASN A 186 7.20 -18.56 -11.62
C ASN A 186 7.61 -17.36 -10.76
N PRO A 187 8.22 -17.55 -9.57
CA PRO A 187 8.60 -16.46 -8.69
C PRO A 187 9.59 -15.46 -9.32
N ASN A 188 10.38 -15.89 -10.31
CA ASN A 188 11.33 -15.01 -10.99
C ASN A 188 10.66 -13.95 -11.91
N GLN A 189 9.33 -14.01 -12.06
CA GLN A 189 8.54 -13.01 -12.79
C GLN A 189 7.94 -11.95 -11.87
N PHE A 190 8.29 -11.92 -10.58
CA PHE A 190 7.73 -11.01 -9.58
C PHE A 190 8.83 -10.25 -8.84
N GLY A 191 8.65 -8.95 -8.65
CA GLY A 191 9.61 -8.08 -7.96
C GLY A 191 9.49 -6.63 -8.39
N THR A 192 10.54 -5.84 -8.17
CA THR A 192 10.55 -4.39 -8.46
C THR A 192 10.79 -4.01 -9.92
N GLY A 193 11.07 -5.00 -10.76
CA GLY A 193 11.29 -4.85 -12.20
C GLY A 193 12.19 -5.94 -12.78
N PRO A 194 12.14 -6.17 -14.11
CA PRO A 194 13.01 -7.13 -14.76
C PRO A 194 14.49 -6.86 -14.48
N GLY A 195 15.24 -7.90 -14.14
CA GLY A 195 16.68 -7.81 -13.85
C GLY A 195 17.04 -7.22 -12.49
N SER A 196 16.06 -6.86 -11.66
CA SER A 196 16.28 -6.44 -10.27
C SER A 196 16.62 -7.64 -9.38
N GLU A 197 17.53 -7.45 -8.43
CA GLU A 197 17.79 -8.42 -7.35
C GLU A 197 16.64 -8.44 -6.32
N LEU A 198 15.80 -7.40 -6.32
CA LEU A 198 14.60 -7.28 -5.49
C LEU A 198 13.42 -7.96 -6.18
N GLY A 199 13.40 -9.30 -6.11
CA GLY A 199 12.35 -10.15 -6.67
C GLY A 199 12.51 -11.61 -6.24
N GLY A 200 11.61 -12.48 -6.69
CA GLY A 200 11.62 -13.90 -6.34
C GLY A 200 10.98 -14.23 -5.00
N MET A 201 11.14 -15.47 -4.54
CA MET A 201 10.39 -16.03 -3.40
C MET A 201 10.57 -15.24 -2.09
N TRP A 202 11.79 -14.84 -1.77
CA TRP A 202 12.07 -14.09 -0.53
C TRP A 202 11.39 -12.70 -0.55
N PHE A 203 11.23 -12.10 -1.73
CA PHE A 203 10.57 -10.81 -1.90
C PHE A 203 9.05 -10.97 -1.81
N ILE A 204 8.49 -11.98 -2.48
CA ILE A 204 7.05 -12.31 -2.41
C ILE A 204 6.64 -12.60 -0.96
N HIS A 205 7.45 -13.37 -0.22
CA HIS A 205 7.29 -13.60 1.23
C HIS A 205 7.08 -12.30 2.01
N ASN A 206 7.98 -11.34 1.80
CA ASN A 206 7.94 -10.05 2.48
C ASN A 206 6.68 -9.24 2.10
N TYR A 207 6.21 -9.37 0.87
CA TYR A 207 4.99 -8.71 0.41
C TYR A 207 3.72 -9.30 1.03
N VAL A 208 3.70 -10.59 1.40
CA VAL A 208 2.58 -11.16 2.18
C VAL A 208 2.52 -10.52 3.58
N LEU A 209 3.67 -10.29 4.22
CA LEU A 209 3.73 -9.59 5.52
C LEU A 209 3.33 -8.12 5.40
N LEU A 210 3.74 -7.42 4.34
CA LEU A 210 3.27 -6.07 4.02
C LEU A 210 1.76 -6.04 3.77
N GLN A 211 1.22 -6.99 3.00
CA GLN A 211 -0.24 -7.11 2.77
C GLN A 211 -0.99 -7.27 4.09
N LEU A 212 -0.49 -8.11 5.00
CA LEU A 212 -1.09 -8.29 6.32
C LEU A 212 -1.07 -7.00 7.16
N ALA A 213 0.07 -6.30 7.17
CA ALA A 213 0.20 -5.04 7.89
C ALA A 213 -0.71 -3.94 7.34
N HIS A 214 -0.70 -3.73 6.01
CA HIS A 214 -1.54 -2.76 5.33
C HIS A 214 -3.02 -3.07 5.53
N ARG A 215 -3.39 -4.36 5.50
CA ARG A 215 -4.76 -4.78 5.79
C ARG A 215 -5.18 -4.26 7.15
N TYR A 216 -4.36 -4.27 8.19
CA TYR A 216 -4.78 -3.88 9.54
C TYR A 216 -4.38 -2.46 9.98
N GLY A 217 -4.11 -1.57 9.01
CA GLY A 217 -3.88 -0.15 9.27
C GLY A 217 -2.45 0.19 9.66
N ASP A 218 -1.51 -0.71 9.38
CA ASP A 218 -0.09 -0.41 9.34
C ASP A 218 0.37 -0.33 7.88
N GLU A 219 0.02 0.78 7.23
CA GLU A 219 0.42 1.10 5.87
C GLU A 219 1.92 1.50 5.84
N LEU A 220 2.85 0.54 5.97
CA LEU A 220 4.29 0.77 6.05
C LEU A 220 4.91 1.22 4.71
N LEU A 221 6.16 1.70 4.72
CA LEU A 221 6.93 1.88 3.48
C LEU A 221 7.31 0.50 2.93
N LEU A 222 7.40 0.38 1.61
CA LEU A 222 7.70 -0.91 0.95
C LEU A 222 9.13 -1.43 1.20
N TRP A 223 9.97 -0.57 1.78
CA TRP A 223 11.35 -0.88 2.16
C TRP A 223 11.56 -0.84 3.68
N ASP A 224 10.49 -0.95 4.47
CA ASP A 224 10.61 -1.26 5.89
C ASP A 224 10.78 -2.73 6.14
N TRP A 225 11.50 -3.05 7.21
CA TRP A 225 11.78 -4.40 7.62
C TRP A 225 11.50 -4.62 9.10
N TRP A 226 10.85 -5.74 9.41
CA TRP A 226 10.54 -6.17 10.78
C TRP A 226 10.29 -7.68 10.87
N GLY A 227 10.29 -8.20 12.10
CA GLY A 227 9.71 -9.50 12.42
C GLY A 227 10.25 -10.66 11.57
N ALA A 228 9.34 -11.41 10.95
CA ALA A 228 9.61 -12.60 10.13
C ALA A 228 9.94 -12.29 8.66
N MET A 229 10.27 -11.04 8.32
CA MET A 229 10.73 -10.72 6.97
C MET A 229 12.07 -11.38 6.67
N SER A 230 12.23 -11.83 5.43
CA SER A 230 13.41 -12.52 4.94
C SER A 230 14.39 -11.56 4.28
N LEU A 231 15.68 -11.86 4.42
CA LEU A 231 16.74 -11.31 3.56
C LEU A 231 16.83 -12.11 2.24
N PRO A 232 17.58 -11.63 1.24
CA PRO A 232 17.97 -12.44 0.09
C PRO A 232 18.62 -13.75 0.54
N GLY A 233 18.16 -14.88 0.00
CA GLY A 233 18.52 -16.23 0.49
C GLY A 233 17.32 -17.02 1.00
N GLY A 234 16.21 -16.34 1.31
CA GLY A 234 14.92 -16.95 1.62
C GLY A 234 14.68 -17.26 3.10
N PRO A 235 13.40 -17.45 3.47
CA PRO A 235 13.00 -17.81 4.83
C PRO A 235 13.41 -19.24 5.19
N ASP A 236 13.50 -19.54 6.49
CA ASP A 236 13.61 -20.92 6.97
C ASP A 236 12.27 -21.70 6.84
N ASP A 237 12.32 -23.03 7.01
CA ASP A 237 11.16 -23.91 6.82
C ASP A 237 9.98 -23.55 7.74
N ALA A 238 10.24 -23.19 9.00
CA ALA A 238 9.19 -22.79 9.94
C ALA A 238 8.50 -21.48 9.52
N THR A 239 9.25 -20.57 8.92
CA THR A 239 8.72 -19.31 8.41
C THR A 239 7.96 -19.52 7.08
N LEU A 240 8.33 -20.54 6.28
CA LEU A 240 7.54 -20.95 5.11
C LEU A 240 6.15 -21.46 5.51
N GLU A 241 6.04 -22.35 6.50
CA GLU A 241 4.74 -22.87 6.97
C GLU A 241 3.84 -21.76 7.54
N LEU A 242 4.44 -20.81 8.28
CA LEU A 242 3.74 -19.63 8.76
C LEU A 242 3.14 -18.81 7.60
N LEU A 243 3.91 -18.60 6.54
CA LEU A 243 3.46 -17.82 5.38
C LEU A 243 2.42 -18.56 4.53
N ASP A 244 2.53 -19.88 4.39
CA ASP A 244 1.52 -20.70 3.71
C ASP A 244 0.14 -20.55 4.39
N ASP A 245 0.09 -20.64 5.73
CA ASP A 245 -1.13 -20.45 6.51
C ASP A 245 -1.64 -18.99 6.48
N LEU A 246 -0.75 -18.00 6.57
CA LEU A 246 -1.14 -16.58 6.46
C LEU A 246 -1.71 -16.23 5.08
N ALA A 247 -1.13 -16.77 4.01
CA ALA A 247 -1.63 -16.55 2.66
C ALA A 247 -3.05 -17.11 2.49
N ASP A 248 -3.31 -18.31 3.02
CA ASP A 248 -4.65 -18.90 3.00
C ASP A 248 -5.67 -18.08 3.78
N GLN A 249 -5.29 -17.58 4.97
CA GLN A 249 -6.14 -16.71 5.77
C GLN A 249 -6.43 -15.38 5.05
N LEU A 250 -5.41 -14.73 4.47
CA LEU A 250 -5.56 -13.48 3.71
C LEU A 250 -6.47 -13.63 2.49
N ILE A 251 -6.32 -14.72 1.73
CA ILE A 251 -7.19 -15.03 0.59
C ILE A 251 -8.63 -15.24 1.06
N SER A 252 -8.83 -15.99 2.15
CA SER A 252 -10.16 -16.26 2.71
C SER A 252 -10.90 -14.98 3.13
N VAL A 253 -10.20 -13.98 3.66
CA VAL A 253 -10.79 -12.71 4.12
C VAL A 253 -10.80 -11.61 3.06
N GLY A 254 -10.21 -11.85 1.88
CA GLY A 254 -10.12 -10.87 0.79
C GLY A 254 -11.48 -10.43 0.24
N SER A 255 -12.49 -11.30 0.34
CA SER A 255 -13.81 -11.13 -0.30
C SER A 255 -14.96 -10.84 0.67
N THR A 256 -14.69 -10.70 1.97
CA THR A 256 -15.76 -10.49 2.95
C THR A 256 -16.17 -9.02 2.99
N GLY A 257 -17.49 -8.77 3.09
CA GLY A 257 -18.04 -7.48 3.54
C GLY A 257 -17.54 -7.11 4.95
N PRO A 258 -18.04 -6.02 5.56
CA PRO A 258 -17.67 -5.67 6.93
C PRO A 258 -17.87 -6.88 7.88
N PRO A 259 -16.98 -7.10 8.86
CA PRO A 259 -17.01 -8.30 9.70
C PRO A 259 -18.35 -8.42 10.44
N ALA A 260 -18.99 -9.60 10.29
CA ALA A 260 -20.35 -9.84 10.77
C ALA A 260 -20.42 -10.26 12.26
N ASP A 261 -19.31 -10.70 12.86
CA ASP A 261 -19.21 -11.08 14.28
C ASP A 261 -17.74 -11.15 14.76
N SER A 262 -17.56 -11.34 16.07
CA SER A 262 -16.25 -11.45 16.74
C SER A 262 -15.47 -12.72 16.43
N ASN A 263 -16.10 -13.74 15.82
CA ASN A 263 -15.45 -15.00 15.46
C ASN A 263 -15.15 -15.10 13.96
N SER A 264 -15.41 -14.04 13.21
CA SER A 264 -15.12 -14.01 11.78
C SER A 264 -13.62 -14.21 11.52
N PRO A 265 -13.24 -14.90 10.43
CA PRO A 265 -11.83 -15.13 10.10
C PRO A 265 -10.99 -13.84 10.04
N ASP A 266 -11.59 -12.69 9.68
CA ASP A 266 -10.89 -11.40 9.69
C ASP A 266 -10.54 -10.90 11.10
N VAL A 267 -11.42 -11.12 12.08
CA VAL A 267 -11.17 -10.75 13.48
C VAL A 267 -10.05 -11.61 14.05
N LEU A 268 -10.09 -12.93 13.82
CA LEU A 268 -9.05 -13.85 14.28
C LEU A 268 -7.68 -13.55 13.64
N LEU A 269 -7.65 -13.26 12.34
CA LEU A 269 -6.41 -12.88 11.65
C LEU A 269 -5.87 -11.54 12.17
N ARG A 270 -6.75 -10.58 12.51
CA ARG A 270 -6.36 -9.31 13.14
C ARG A 270 -5.77 -9.50 14.54
N GLU A 271 -6.36 -10.37 15.35
CA GLU A 271 -5.84 -10.71 16.68
C GLU A 271 -4.48 -11.37 16.60
N ARG A 272 -4.32 -12.33 15.67
CA ARG A 272 -3.03 -12.95 15.37
C ARG A 272 -2.00 -11.92 14.94
N TYR A 273 -2.35 -11.03 14.02
CA TYR A 273 -1.48 -9.95 13.57
C TYR A 273 -0.99 -9.09 14.74
N ARG A 274 -1.87 -8.73 15.67
CA ARG A 274 -1.52 -7.90 16.84
C ARG A 274 -0.72 -8.65 17.91
N GLY A 275 -0.98 -9.95 18.09
CA GLY A 275 -0.38 -10.77 19.14
C GLY A 275 0.97 -11.37 18.77
N ASP A 276 1.22 -11.61 17.49
CA ASP A 276 2.46 -12.25 17.03
C ASP A 276 3.53 -11.21 16.67
N LYS A 277 4.62 -11.16 17.46
CA LYS A 277 5.76 -10.26 17.25
C LYS A 277 6.52 -10.51 15.95
N ARG A 278 6.32 -11.66 15.31
CA ARG A 278 6.85 -11.96 13.98
C ARG A 278 6.09 -11.20 12.88
N LEU A 279 4.83 -10.84 13.14
CA LEU A 279 3.92 -10.24 12.15
C LEU A 279 3.75 -8.73 12.36
N HIS A 280 3.64 -8.28 13.61
CA HIS A 280 3.44 -6.87 13.92
C HIS A 280 4.78 -6.09 13.92
N PRO A 281 4.85 -4.89 13.31
CA PRO A 281 6.08 -4.09 13.28
C PRO A 281 6.44 -3.47 14.65
N GLY A 282 5.48 -3.41 15.56
CA GLY A 282 5.70 -2.87 16.91
C GLY A 282 5.92 -1.36 16.91
N ARG A 283 6.98 -0.90 17.58
CA ARG A 283 7.27 0.53 17.80
C ARG A 283 8.35 1.08 16.85
N SER A 284 9.11 0.23 16.19
CA SER A 284 10.23 0.63 15.34
C SER A 284 10.52 -0.44 14.28
N VAL A 285 11.02 -0.01 13.14
CA VAL A 285 11.42 -0.87 12.02
C VAL A 285 12.81 -0.51 11.55
N THR A 286 13.45 -1.41 10.82
CA THR A 286 14.62 -1.07 10.02
C THR A 286 14.13 -0.52 8.68
N GLN A 287 14.33 0.77 8.44
CA GLN A 287 14.00 1.42 7.18
C GLN A 287 15.21 1.35 6.26
N TYR A 288 15.07 0.65 5.13
CA TYR A 288 16.06 0.66 4.04
C TYR A 288 15.88 1.90 3.16
N SER A 289 16.63 2.02 2.07
CA SER A 289 16.50 3.13 1.13
C SER A 289 16.34 2.61 -0.30
N PRO A 290 15.36 3.11 -1.06
CA PRO A 290 15.26 2.82 -2.49
C PRO A 290 16.40 3.45 -3.31
N TYR A 291 17.22 4.32 -2.71
CA TYR A 291 18.40 4.93 -3.31
C TYR A 291 19.72 4.31 -2.83
N GLY A 292 19.68 3.27 -2.01
CA GLY A 292 20.87 2.56 -1.53
C GLY A 292 21.60 3.22 -0.35
N ASP A 293 20.97 4.19 0.32
CA ASP A 293 21.49 4.74 1.58
C ASP A 293 21.54 3.68 2.68
N ALA A 294 22.38 3.92 3.70
CA ALA A 294 22.50 3.03 4.84
C ALA A 294 21.16 2.88 5.59
N PRO A 295 20.77 1.66 6.00
CA PRO A 295 19.54 1.45 6.76
C PRO A 295 19.56 2.20 8.09
N ILE A 296 18.39 2.69 8.51
CA ILE A 296 18.20 3.36 9.80
C ILE A 296 17.14 2.66 10.64
N THR A 297 17.20 2.85 11.95
CA THR A 297 16.07 2.50 12.83
C THR A 297 15.05 3.64 12.78
N ALA A 298 13.87 3.37 12.23
CA ALA A 298 12.77 4.32 12.17
C ALA A 298 11.77 4.04 13.30
N ASN A 299 11.41 5.08 14.06
CA ASN A 299 10.35 5.00 15.06
C ASN A 299 8.98 5.12 14.39
N LEU A 300 8.06 4.21 14.74
CA LEU A 300 6.68 4.20 14.25
C LEU A 300 5.70 4.90 15.21
N VAL A 301 6.21 5.42 16.31
CA VAL A 301 5.45 6.27 17.23
C VAL A 301 5.76 7.70 16.83
N GLU A 302 4.73 8.49 16.57
CA GLU A 302 4.92 9.92 16.34
C GLU A 302 5.74 10.50 17.50
N PRO A 303 6.71 11.39 17.23
CA PRO A 303 7.12 12.31 18.28
C PRO A 303 5.83 13.02 18.72
N GLU A 304 5.49 12.92 20.01
CA GLU A 304 4.40 13.72 20.61
C GLU A 304 4.47 15.13 20.01
N GLN A 305 3.35 15.61 19.47
CA GLN A 305 3.25 16.95 18.90
C GLN A 305 3.88 17.93 19.88
N ALA A 306 5.09 18.38 19.55
CA ALA A 306 5.83 19.28 20.39
C ALA A 306 5.16 20.65 20.29
N GLY A 307 4.31 20.96 21.27
CA GLY A 307 3.91 22.31 21.70
C GLY A 307 3.17 23.16 20.69
#